data_AF-A0A0D8IZH6-F1
#
_entry.id   AF-A0A0D8IZH6-F1
#
_cell.length_a   1.000
_cell.length_b   1.000
_cell.length_c   1.000
_cell.angle_alpha   90.00
_cell.angle_beta   90.00
_cell.angle_gamma   90.00
#
_symmetry.space_group_name_H-M   'P 1'
#
loop_
_entity.id
_entity.type
_entity.pdbx_description
1 polymer ?
#
loop_
_entity_poly.entity_id
_entity_poly.type
_entity_poly.pdbx_seq_one_letter_code
_entity_poly.pdbx_strand_id
1 'polypeptide(L)'
;MPRPVKRRRVCEPPRNARFGPLDGAPAESVVLAVDEYETIRLIDLLGLTQEECAGQMGVARTTVQALYEAARAKLADMLVNGRLLHVKGGPYELCPRAGGCRGKRCAQSAGGSAFCARYQTISEDANMKIAVTYENGLVFQHFGHTQQFKLYTVENGKITSSEVMDTNGSGHGALAVFLKTHGVDTLICGGIGGGARTALAEAGIALYPGARGAADAQAEALLAGTLAYDPDTTCAHHEHHGEGHEGCHGHHGEGHTCGGHCGH
;
A
#
# COMPACT_ATOMS: atom_id res chain seq x y z
N MET A 1 30.34 33.14 30.07
CA MET A 1 30.13 31.68 29.97
C MET A 1 29.18 31.39 28.82
N PRO A 2 29.46 30.43 27.92
CA PRO A 2 28.54 30.06 26.85
C PRO A 2 27.22 29.59 27.46
N ARG A 3 26.10 30.18 27.03
CA ARG A 3 24.76 29.76 27.48
C ARG A 3 24.59 28.28 27.10
N PRO A 4 24.19 27.39 28.03
CA PRO A 4 23.95 25.98 27.71
C PRO A 4 22.98 25.87 26.54
N VAL A 5 23.40 25.19 25.47
CA VAL A 5 22.57 25.00 24.29
C VAL A 5 21.50 23.99 24.67
N LYS A 6 20.24 24.45 24.77
CA LYS A 6 19.11 23.57 25.03
C LYS A 6 18.98 22.58 23.87
N ARG A 7 19.13 21.29 24.16
CA ARG A 7 18.97 20.22 23.17
C ARG A 7 17.50 20.15 22.73
N ARG A 8 17.29 20.12 21.42
CA ARG A 8 15.98 20.17 20.77
C ARG A 8 15.47 18.75 20.53
N ARG A 9 14.17 18.52 20.71
CA ARG A 9 13.61 17.17 20.56
C ARG A 9 13.40 16.84 19.08
N VAL A 10 13.86 15.65 18.68
CA VAL A 10 13.67 15.08 17.34
C VAL A 10 12.98 13.73 17.47
N CYS A 11 11.92 13.48 16.70
CA CYS A 11 11.12 12.27 16.86
C CYS A 11 11.78 11.02 16.24
N GLU A 12 12.43 11.18 15.09
CA GLU A 12 13.10 10.09 14.37
C GLU A 12 14.24 10.68 13.52
N PRO A 13 15.44 10.07 13.48
CA PRO A 13 16.50 10.50 12.59
C PRO A 13 16.13 10.26 11.10
N PRO A 14 16.73 10.98 10.16
CA PRO A 14 16.51 10.73 8.73
C PRO A 14 16.95 9.31 8.36
N ARG A 15 16.17 8.61 7.52
CA ARG A 15 16.56 7.29 6.96
C ARG A 15 17.80 7.42 6.09
N ASN A 16 17.76 8.38 5.17
CA ASN A 16 18.88 8.73 4.31
C ASN A 16 19.52 10.02 4.82
N ALA A 17 20.78 9.96 5.23
CA ALA A 17 21.52 11.11 5.72
C ALA A 17 22.13 11.98 4.61
N ARG A 18 22.06 11.54 3.33
CA ARG A 18 22.72 12.21 2.20
C ARG A 18 21.78 12.26 1.00
N PHE A 19 21.73 13.42 0.33
CA PHE A 19 20.95 13.65 -0.89
C PHE A 19 21.79 14.45 -1.89
N GLY A 20 21.66 14.20 -3.19
CA GLY A 20 22.44 14.92 -4.21
C GLY A 20 21.90 14.71 -5.63
N PRO A 21 22.43 15.45 -6.62
CA PRO A 21 22.03 15.31 -8.01
C PRO A 21 22.47 13.95 -8.59
N LEU A 22 21.63 13.39 -9.47
CA LEU A 22 21.97 12.18 -10.24
C LEU A 22 22.67 12.53 -11.57
N ASP A 23 22.41 13.71 -12.12
CA ASP A 23 22.85 14.14 -13.44
C ASP A 23 24.27 14.76 -13.46
N GLY A 24 25.02 14.67 -12.36
CA GLY A 24 26.37 15.24 -12.28
C GLY A 24 27.11 14.94 -10.99
N ALA A 25 28.40 15.28 -10.97
CA ALA A 25 29.19 15.23 -9.74
C ALA A 25 28.69 16.32 -8.78
N PRO A 26 28.36 15.98 -7.52
CA PRO A 26 27.85 16.98 -6.59
C PRO A 26 28.91 18.05 -6.33
N ALA A 27 28.47 19.31 -6.30
CA ALA A 27 29.26 20.41 -5.79
C ALA A 27 29.51 20.26 -4.26
N GLU A 28 30.19 21.24 -3.66
CA GLU A 28 30.51 21.27 -2.22
C GLU A 28 29.28 20.95 -1.35
N SER A 29 29.46 20.21 -0.26
CA SER A 29 28.33 19.77 0.58
C SER A 29 27.70 20.89 1.42
N VAL A 30 26.37 20.93 1.47
CA VAL A 30 25.59 21.71 2.43
C VAL A 30 25.21 20.82 3.62
N VAL A 31 25.42 21.31 4.84
CA VAL A 31 25.05 20.58 6.06
C VAL A 31 23.71 21.07 6.59
N LEU A 32 22.72 20.18 6.58
CA LEU A 32 21.45 20.35 7.27
C LEU A 32 21.56 19.69 8.65
N ALA A 33 21.30 20.45 9.71
CA ALA A 33 21.30 19.88 11.05
C ALA A 33 20.06 19.00 11.26
N VAL A 34 20.12 18.04 12.18
CA VAL A 34 19.02 17.08 12.39
C VAL A 34 17.76 17.76 12.91
N ASP A 35 17.90 18.83 13.69
CA ASP A 35 16.79 19.66 14.17
C ASP A 35 16.19 20.57 13.08
N GLU A 36 17.01 21.06 12.15
CA GLU A 36 16.54 21.73 10.92
C GLU A 36 15.73 20.76 10.04
N TYR A 37 16.23 19.53 9.87
CA TYR A 37 15.51 18.47 9.16
C TYR A 37 14.17 18.14 9.83
N GLU A 38 14.14 17.99 11.16
CA GLU A 38 12.90 17.74 11.89
C GLU A 38 11.92 18.91 11.71
N THR A 39 12.40 20.15 11.66
CA THR A 39 11.55 21.33 11.43
C THR A 39 10.85 21.27 10.07
N ILE A 40 11.58 20.91 9.00
CA ILE A 40 11.01 20.69 7.66
C ILE A 40 9.99 19.54 7.68
N ARG A 41 10.31 18.44 8.37
CA ARG A 41 9.39 17.32 8.53
C ARG A 41 8.09 17.73 9.23
N LEU A 42 8.17 18.44 10.35
CA LEU A 42 6.98 18.81 11.13
C LEU A 42 6.11 19.84 10.38
N ILE A 43 6.72 20.86 9.80
CA ILE A 43 5.98 21.95 9.16
C ILE A 43 5.55 21.57 7.74
N ASP A 44 6.48 21.22 6.86
CA ASP A 44 6.19 21.05 5.43
C ASP A 44 5.61 19.67 5.10
N LEU A 45 6.05 18.60 5.78
CA LEU A 45 5.55 17.24 5.52
C LEU A 45 4.30 16.89 6.34
N LEU A 46 4.29 17.25 7.63
CA LEU A 46 3.19 16.91 8.54
C LEU A 46 2.15 18.03 8.66
N GLY A 47 2.41 19.21 8.10
CA GLY A 47 1.46 20.32 8.06
C GLY A 47 1.26 21.03 9.40
N LEU A 48 2.17 20.89 10.37
CA LEU A 48 2.05 21.54 11.67
C LEU A 48 2.31 23.04 11.55
N THR A 49 1.60 23.81 12.39
CA THR A 49 1.93 25.21 12.61
C THR A 49 3.28 25.36 13.32
N GLN A 50 3.90 26.54 13.21
CA GLN A 50 5.15 26.83 13.93
C GLN A 50 5.01 26.70 15.45
N GLU A 51 3.83 26.96 15.99
CA GLU A 51 3.54 26.85 17.41
C GLU A 51 3.47 25.38 17.85
N GLU A 52 2.78 24.53 17.09
CA GLU A 52 2.74 23.09 17.33
C GLU A 52 4.13 22.46 17.18
N CYS A 53 4.88 22.85 16.14
CA CYS A 53 6.27 22.43 15.94
C CYS A 53 7.15 22.83 17.13
N ALA A 54 6.97 24.04 17.68
CA ALA A 54 7.73 24.51 18.84
C ALA A 54 7.40 23.69 20.09
N GLY A 55 6.11 23.39 20.31
CA GLY A 55 5.65 22.50 21.36
C GLY A 55 6.27 21.11 21.24
N GLN A 56 6.28 20.54 20.04
CA GLN A 56 6.82 19.21 19.78
C GLN A 56 8.36 19.12 19.94
N MET A 57 9.08 20.16 19.51
CA MET A 57 10.54 20.22 19.64
C MET A 57 11.01 20.68 21.03
N GLY A 58 10.09 21.15 21.89
CA GLY A 58 10.41 21.64 23.24
C GLY A 58 11.19 22.97 23.25
N VAL A 59 11.00 23.80 22.22
CA VAL A 59 11.70 25.08 22.01
C VAL A 59 10.72 26.24 21.90
N ALA A 60 11.22 27.48 21.89
CA ALA A 60 10.38 28.65 21.65
C ALA A 60 9.99 28.75 20.16
N ARG A 61 8.83 29.34 19.86
CA ARG A 61 8.36 29.60 18.49
C ARG A 61 9.40 30.32 17.63
N THR A 62 10.09 31.32 18.18
CA THR A 62 11.15 32.06 17.48
C THR A 62 12.35 31.18 17.11
N THR A 63 12.63 30.13 17.89
CA THR A 63 13.67 29.15 17.56
C THR A 63 13.26 28.29 16.38
N VAL A 64 11.99 27.87 16.31
CA VAL A 64 11.45 27.14 15.15
C VAL A 64 11.50 28.01 13.90
N GLN A 65 11.12 29.29 13.99
CA GLN A 65 11.20 30.21 12.87
C GLN A 65 12.63 30.30 12.30
N ALA A 66 13.62 30.52 13.16
CA ALA A 66 15.02 30.59 12.75
C ALA A 66 15.53 29.28 12.12
N LEU A 67 15.14 28.12 12.70
CA LEU A 67 15.49 26.81 12.14
C LEU A 67 14.84 26.60 10.77
N TYR A 68 13.57 26.97 10.64
CA TYR A 68 12.81 26.82 9.40
C TYR A 68 13.39 27.68 8.27
N GLU A 69 13.74 28.92 8.55
CA GLU A 69 14.40 29.82 7.59
C GLU A 69 15.77 29.28 7.17
N ALA A 70 16.59 28.85 8.12
CA ALA A 70 17.90 28.26 7.82
C ALA A 70 17.79 26.96 7.02
N ALA A 71 16.85 26.09 7.37
CA ALA A 71 16.60 24.83 6.68
C ALA A 71 16.17 25.08 5.22
N ARG A 72 15.21 25.97 4.99
CA ARG A 72 14.74 26.31 3.64
C ARG A 72 15.83 26.94 2.77
N ALA A 73 16.67 27.80 3.34
CA ALA A 73 17.81 28.37 2.61
C ALA A 73 18.79 27.28 2.16
N LYS A 74 19.09 26.30 3.01
CA LYS A 74 19.98 25.16 2.69
C LYS A 74 19.38 24.21 1.66
N LEU A 75 18.08 23.93 1.76
CA LEU A 75 17.36 23.13 0.77
C LEU A 75 17.33 23.83 -0.59
N ALA A 76 17.07 25.14 -0.62
CA ALA A 76 17.11 25.93 -1.85
C ALA A 76 18.52 25.94 -2.47
N ASP A 77 19.56 26.14 -1.67
CA ASP A 77 20.96 26.12 -2.13
C ASP A 77 21.34 24.74 -2.72
N MET A 78 20.93 23.66 -2.06
CA MET A 78 21.10 22.30 -2.58
C MET A 78 20.44 22.12 -3.95
N LEU A 79 19.17 22.50 -4.07
CA LEU A 79 18.38 22.27 -5.28
C LEU A 79 18.83 23.14 -6.45
N VAL A 80 19.13 24.42 -6.22
CA VAL A 80 19.49 25.38 -7.28
C VAL A 80 20.93 25.17 -7.75
N ASN A 81 21.86 24.90 -6.83
CA ASN A 81 23.29 24.80 -7.15
C ASN A 81 23.78 23.35 -7.30
N GLY A 82 22.90 22.34 -7.22
CA GLY A 82 23.26 20.93 -7.37
C GLY A 82 24.25 20.44 -6.30
N ARG A 83 24.14 20.94 -5.06
CA ARG A 83 25.06 20.60 -3.96
C ARG A 83 24.66 19.30 -3.27
N LEU A 84 25.64 18.61 -2.69
CA LEU A 84 25.34 17.46 -1.82
C LEU A 84 24.75 17.94 -0.49
N LEU A 85 23.54 17.53 -0.15
CA LEU A 85 22.98 17.71 1.19
C LEU A 85 23.45 16.59 2.11
N HIS A 86 23.95 16.94 3.29
CA HIS A 86 24.29 16.00 4.34
C HIS A 86 23.55 16.38 5.62
N VAL A 87 22.60 15.54 6.04
CA VAL A 87 21.88 15.69 7.29
C VAL A 87 22.74 15.13 8.43
N LYS A 88 23.36 16.01 9.22
CA LYS A 88 24.20 15.60 10.35
C LYS A 88 24.32 16.68 11.42
N GLY A 89 24.58 16.25 12.64
CA GLY A 89 24.85 17.14 13.77
C GLY A 89 23.62 17.94 14.23
N GLY A 90 23.87 19.03 14.95
CA GLY A 90 22.84 19.83 15.60
C GLY A 90 22.63 19.45 17.07
N PRO A 91 22.23 20.40 17.92
CA PRO A 91 21.95 20.14 19.33
C PRO A 91 20.58 19.48 19.49
N TYR A 92 20.50 18.15 19.31
CA TYR A 92 19.25 17.42 19.46
C TYR A 92 19.29 16.28 20.48
N GLU A 93 18.11 15.88 20.92
CA GLU A 93 17.83 14.65 21.66
C GLU A 93 16.71 13.90 20.97
N LEU A 94 16.88 12.58 20.84
CA LEU A 94 15.84 11.73 20.31
C LEU A 94 14.69 11.63 21.32
N CYS A 95 13.47 11.66 20.80
CA CYS A 95 12.29 11.38 21.59
C CYS A 95 12.45 10.01 22.26
N PRO A 96 12.19 9.86 23.57
CA PRO A 96 12.30 8.59 24.28
C PRO A 96 11.32 7.51 23.79
N ARG A 97 10.40 7.86 22.88
CA ARG A 97 9.46 6.94 22.20
C ARG A 97 9.80 6.75 20.71
N ALA A 98 10.97 7.18 20.25
CA ALA A 98 11.42 6.98 18.87
C ALA A 98 11.30 5.49 18.49
N GLY A 99 10.71 5.18 17.34
CA GLY A 99 10.44 3.81 16.86
C GLY A 99 9.14 3.16 17.38
N GLY A 100 8.62 3.56 18.55
CA GLY A 100 7.40 2.98 19.17
C GLY A 100 6.21 3.93 19.30
N CYS A 101 6.39 5.22 19.00
CA CYS A 101 5.33 6.22 19.08
C CYS A 101 4.34 6.04 17.91
N ARG A 102 3.22 5.34 18.14
CA ARG A 102 2.17 5.06 17.14
C ARG A 102 1.36 6.30 16.71
N GLY A 103 1.91 7.51 16.82
CA GLY A 103 1.24 8.78 16.50
C GLY A 103 0.03 9.13 17.38
N LYS A 104 -0.60 8.18 18.08
CA LYS A 104 -1.90 8.37 18.74
C LYS A 104 -1.85 9.06 20.11
N ARG A 105 -0.71 9.06 20.81
CA ARG A 105 -0.56 9.65 22.17
C ARG A 105 0.87 10.08 22.45
N CYS A 106 1.38 11.11 21.76
CA CYS A 106 2.54 11.85 22.28
C CYS A 106 2.02 12.77 23.40
N ALA A 107 2.57 12.68 24.62
CA ALA A 107 2.02 13.35 25.81
C ALA A 107 2.11 14.90 25.78
N GLN A 108 2.47 15.50 24.64
CA GLN A 108 2.58 16.94 24.45
C GLN A 108 1.76 17.46 23.26
N SER A 109 0.95 16.62 22.62
CA SER A 109 -0.14 17.10 21.76
C SER A 109 -1.24 17.67 22.65
N ALA A 110 -1.07 18.91 23.13
CA ALA A 110 -2.17 19.68 23.68
C ALA A 110 -3.17 19.93 22.54
N GLY A 111 -4.20 19.09 22.43
CA GLY A 111 -5.26 19.26 21.43
C GLY A 111 -5.60 18.06 20.54
N GLY A 112 -5.15 16.85 20.84
CA GLY A 112 -5.81 15.65 20.31
C GLY A 112 -5.71 15.38 18.80
N SER A 113 -4.78 16.00 18.06
CA SER A 113 -4.43 15.59 16.70
C SER A 113 -3.18 14.71 16.72
N ALA A 114 -3.39 13.45 16.35
CA ALA A 114 -2.37 12.41 16.30
C ALA A 114 -1.39 12.65 15.13
N PHE A 115 -0.30 13.38 15.33
CA PHE A 115 0.64 13.62 14.22
C PHE A 115 2.13 13.50 14.60
N CYS A 116 2.47 12.49 15.40
CA CYS A 116 3.76 11.82 15.24
C CYS A 116 3.56 10.72 14.19
N ALA A 117 3.23 11.10 12.95
CA ALA A 117 3.22 10.14 11.85
C ALA A 117 4.66 9.64 11.70
N ARG A 118 4.85 8.35 11.99
CA ARG A 118 6.02 7.59 11.56
C ARG A 118 6.20 7.89 10.08
N TYR A 119 7.45 8.06 9.61
CA TYR A 119 7.76 8.19 8.19
C TYR A 119 6.81 7.28 7.42
N GLN A 120 5.85 7.84 6.65
CA GLN A 120 5.06 7.03 5.74
C GLN A 120 6.12 6.35 4.89
N THR A 121 6.23 5.05 5.07
CA THR A 121 7.18 4.20 4.38
C THR A 121 6.89 4.36 2.91
N ILE A 122 7.56 5.30 2.25
CA ILE A 122 7.75 5.22 0.82
C ILE A 122 8.70 4.04 0.66
N SER A 123 8.09 2.85 0.50
CA SER A 123 8.66 1.58 0.06
C SER A 123 10.04 1.20 0.60
N GLU A 124 10.08 0.45 1.70
CA GLU A 124 11.20 -0.49 1.94
C GLU A 124 10.74 -1.93 2.09
N ASP A 125 9.45 -2.22 1.88
CA ASP A 125 8.92 -3.56 1.58
C ASP A 125 7.63 -3.38 0.78
N ALA A 126 7.72 -2.90 -0.47
CA ALA A 126 6.66 -3.22 -1.42
C ALA A 126 6.88 -4.68 -1.86
N ASN A 127 6.82 -5.61 -0.90
CA ASN A 127 6.70 -7.04 -1.19
C ASN A 127 5.31 -7.24 -1.74
N MET A 128 5.16 -6.91 -3.02
CA MET A 128 3.93 -7.15 -3.73
C MET A 128 3.86 -8.65 -3.99
N LYS A 129 2.82 -9.29 -3.48
CA LYS A 129 2.57 -10.69 -3.79
C LYS A 129 1.54 -10.79 -4.91
N ILE A 130 1.95 -11.40 -6.01
CA ILE A 130 1.10 -11.67 -7.16
C ILE A 130 0.74 -13.15 -7.14
N ALA A 131 -0.55 -13.46 -7.11
CA ALA A 131 -1.03 -14.82 -7.34
C ALA A 131 -1.47 -14.96 -8.80
N VAL A 132 -1.13 -16.10 -9.41
CA VAL A 132 -1.58 -16.46 -10.75
C VAL A 132 -2.23 -17.83 -10.69
N THR A 133 -3.37 -17.99 -11.34
CA THR A 133 -3.98 -19.32 -11.51
C THR A 133 -3.07 -20.20 -12.36
N TYR A 134 -2.68 -21.38 -11.86
CA TYR A 134 -1.67 -22.22 -12.50
C TYR A 134 -2.23 -23.60 -12.84
N GLU A 135 -2.09 -24.02 -14.10
CA GLU A 135 -2.35 -25.40 -14.55
C GLU A 135 -1.32 -25.77 -15.62
N ASN A 136 -0.45 -26.75 -15.34
CA ASN A 136 0.53 -27.29 -16.30
C ASN A 136 1.39 -26.23 -17.04
N GLY A 137 1.76 -25.13 -16.37
CA GLY A 137 2.56 -24.05 -16.96
C GLY A 137 1.75 -22.91 -17.58
N LEU A 138 0.42 -23.02 -17.64
CA LEU A 138 -0.48 -22.05 -18.26
C LEU A 138 -1.47 -21.45 -17.24
N VAL A 139 -2.02 -20.27 -17.58
CA VAL A 139 -3.06 -19.60 -16.80
C VAL A 139 -4.40 -20.30 -16.98
N PHE A 140 -4.95 -20.81 -15.89
CA PHE A 140 -6.26 -21.48 -15.91
C PHE A 140 -7.41 -20.49 -16.05
N GLN A 141 -8.38 -20.84 -16.90
CA GLN A 141 -9.51 -19.98 -17.26
C GLN A 141 -10.68 -20.05 -16.27
N HIS A 142 -10.76 -21.04 -15.37
CA HIS A 142 -11.90 -21.16 -14.45
C HIS A 142 -11.46 -21.05 -12.98
N PHE A 143 -11.46 -19.83 -12.43
CA PHE A 143 -11.03 -19.57 -11.05
C PHE A 143 -11.71 -20.47 -9.99
N GLY A 144 -12.98 -20.82 -10.16
CA GLY A 144 -13.72 -21.65 -9.19
C GLY A 144 -13.28 -23.12 -9.09
N HIS A 145 -12.50 -23.60 -10.07
CA HIS A 145 -12.04 -25.00 -10.17
C HIS A 145 -10.51 -25.12 -10.18
N THR A 146 -9.78 -24.02 -10.00
CA THR A 146 -8.32 -24.05 -9.92
C THR A 146 -7.88 -24.86 -8.72
N GLN A 147 -6.99 -25.83 -8.94
CA GLN A 147 -6.39 -26.62 -7.88
C GLN A 147 -5.05 -26.05 -7.41
N GLN A 148 -4.43 -25.15 -8.18
CA GLN A 148 -3.11 -24.60 -7.92
C GLN A 148 -3.02 -23.10 -8.18
N PHE A 149 -2.32 -22.40 -7.29
CA PHE A 149 -1.90 -21.01 -7.48
C PHE A 149 -0.38 -20.92 -7.48
N LYS A 150 0.17 -20.16 -8.42
CA LYS A 150 1.58 -19.77 -8.38
C LYS A 150 1.68 -18.38 -7.76
N LEU A 151 2.28 -18.31 -6.58
CA LEU A 151 2.55 -17.08 -5.85
C LEU A 151 3.92 -16.57 -6.25
N TYR A 152 3.98 -15.30 -6.63
CA TYR A 152 5.21 -14.58 -6.92
C TYR A 152 5.40 -13.50 -5.87
N THR A 153 6.56 -13.49 -5.24
CA THR A 153 6.99 -12.37 -4.40
C THR A 153 7.78 -11.43 -5.26
N VAL A 154 7.34 -10.18 -5.34
CA VAL A 154 7.99 -9.12 -6.11
C VAL A 154 8.59 -8.12 -5.14
N GLU A 155 9.89 -7.89 -5.31
CA GLU A 155 10.66 -6.87 -4.60
C GLU A 155 11.22 -5.88 -5.62
N ASN A 156 10.95 -4.59 -5.42
CA ASN A 156 11.49 -3.51 -6.27
C ASN A 156 11.22 -3.71 -7.78
N GLY A 157 10.06 -4.27 -8.15
CA GLY A 157 9.69 -4.54 -9.54
C GLY A 157 10.35 -5.77 -10.16
N LYS A 158 11.01 -6.63 -9.37
CA LYS A 158 11.57 -7.92 -9.81
C LYS A 158 11.01 -9.07 -9.00
N ILE A 159 10.76 -10.20 -9.66
CA ILE A 159 10.32 -11.45 -9.02
C ILE A 159 11.52 -12.05 -8.27
N THR A 160 11.41 -12.21 -6.95
CA THR A 160 12.47 -12.81 -6.10
C THR A 160 12.19 -14.26 -5.75
N SER A 161 10.92 -14.65 -5.65
CA SER A 161 10.51 -16.03 -5.40
C SER A 161 9.24 -16.37 -6.16
N SER A 162 9.14 -17.63 -6.60
CA SER A 162 7.93 -18.21 -7.17
C SER A 162 7.64 -19.55 -6.51
N GLU A 163 6.48 -19.69 -5.89
CA GLU A 163 6.05 -20.93 -5.22
C GLU A 163 4.70 -21.37 -5.78
N VAL A 164 4.55 -22.67 -6.05
CA VAL A 164 3.27 -23.25 -6.45
C VAL A 164 2.62 -23.84 -5.21
N MET A 165 1.38 -23.43 -4.92
CA MET A 165 0.60 -23.89 -3.80
C MET A 165 -0.69 -24.56 -4.26
N ASP A 166 -0.94 -25.76 -3.76
CA ASP A 166 -2.20 -26.46 -3.96
C ASP A 166 -3.28 -25.88 -3.04
N THR A 167 -4.46 -25.62 -3.61
CA THR A 167 -5.62 -25.24 -2.81
C THR A 167 -6.22 -26.50 -2.24
N ASN A 168 -5.97 -26.73 -0.95
CA ASN A 168 -6.45 -27.92 -0.24
C ASN A 168 -7.99 -27.91 0.01
N GLY A 169 -8.76 -27.22 -0.82
CA GLY A 169 -10.21 -27.07 -0.72
C GLY A 169 -10.85 -26.45 -1.97
N SER A 170 -12.06 -26.90 -2.31
CA SER A 170 -12.87 -26.41 -3.44
C SER A 170 -13.85 -25.33 -2.98
N GLY A 171 -13.86 -24.16 -3.64
CA GLY A 171 -14.95 -23.16 -3.50
C GLY A 171 -14.51 -21.70 -3.54
N HIS A 172 -15.32 -20.85 -4.19
CA HIS A 172 -15.03 -19.43 -4.45
C HIS A 172 -14.70 -18.59 -3.20
N GLY A 173 -15.34 -18.89 -2.06
CA GLY A 173 -15.08 -18.18 -0.79
C GLY A 173 -13.80 -18.63 -0.09
N ALA A 174 -13.46 -19.91 -0.16
CA ALA A 174 -12.26 -20.46 0.47
C ALA A 174 -10.98 -19.96 -0.20
N LEU A 175 -11.02 -19.78 -1.52
CA LEU A 175 -9.90 -19.27 -2.31
C LEU A 175 -9.56 -17.80 -1.98
N ALA A 176 -10.57 -16.94 -1.82
CA ALA A 176 -10.35 -15.55 -1.45
C ALA A 176 -9.75 -15.40 -0.03
N VAL A 177 -10.22 -16.23 0.92
CA VAL A 177 -9.65 -16.29 2.27
C VAL A 177 -8.21 -16.80 2.23
N PHE A 178 -7.93 -17.85 1.46
CA PHE A 178 -6.59 -18.40 1.30
C PHE A 178 -5.59 -17.35 0.80
N LEU A 179 -5.95 -16.59 -0.25
CA LEU A 179 -5.11 -15.52 -0.79
C LEU A 179 -4.87 -14.40 0.23
N LYS A 180 -5.90 -14.05 1.01
CA LYS A 180 -5.79 -13.06 2.10
C LYS A 180 -4.86 -13.53 3.22
N THR A 181 -4.94 -14.79 3.62
CA THR A 181 -4.04 -15.39 4.64
C THR A 181 -2.58 -15.37 4.19
N HIS A 182 -2.33 -15.53 2.88
CA HIS A 182 -0.97 -15.50 2.32
C HIS A 182 -0.46 -14.09 2.00
N GLY A 183 -1.31 -13.07 2.20
CA GLY A 183 -0.98 -11.66 1.99
C GLY A 183 -0.80 -11.31 0.52
N VAL A 184 -1.64 -11.86 -0.35
CA VAL A 184 -1.61 -11.57 -1.79
C VAL A 184 -2.26 -10.22 -2.06
N ASP A 185 -1.57 -9.33 -2.77
CA ASP A 185 -2.07 -8.02 -3.15
C ASP A 185 -2.79 -8.04 -4.49
N THR A 186 -2.34 -8.91 -5.40
CA THR A 186 -2.82 -8.95 -6.78
C THR A 186 -3.04 -10.37 -7.27
N LEU A 187 -4.15 -10.60 -7.96
CA LEU A 187 -4.52 -11.88 -8.57
C LEU A 187 -4.69 -11.72 -10.08
N ILE A 188 -4.01 -12.58 -10.83
CA ILE A 188 -4.16 -12.75 -12.28
C ILE A 188 -4.96 -14.03 -12.53
N CYS A 189 -6.04 -13.92 -13.29
CA CYS A 189 -6.87 -15.06 -13.68
C CYS A 189 -7.38 -14.94 -15.11
N GLY A 190 -7.75 -16.06 -15.73
CA GLY A 190 -8.44 -16.04 -17.02
C GLY A 190 -9.90 -15.59 -16.88
N GLY A 191 -10.77 -16.48 -16.41
CA GLY A 191 -12.19 -16.21 -16.18
C GLY A 191 -12.56 -16.29 -14.71
N ILE A 192 -13.42 -15.35 -14.29
CA ILE A 192 -13.91 -15.25 -12.92
C ILE A 192 -15.44 -15.20 -12.89
N GLY A 193 -16.03 -15.90 -11.92
CA GLY A 193 -17.47 -15.79 -11.63
C GLY A 193 -17.78 -14.60 -10.73
N GLY A 194 -18.99 -14.05 -10.85
CA GLY A 194 -19.42 -12.86 -10.07
C GLY A 194 -19.25 -13.01 -8.55
N GLY A 195 -19.48 -14.21 -8.01
CA GLY A 195 -19.30 -14.49 -6.57
C GLY A 195 -17.85 -14.39 -6.08
N ALA A 196 -16.88 -14.77 -6.90
CA ALA A 196 -15.45 -14.65 -6.54
C ALA A 196 -14.96 -13.21 -6.63
N ARG A 197 -15.46 -12.42 -7.59
CA ARG A 197 -15.14 -10.99 -7.70
C ARG A 197 -15.53 -10.23 -6.43
N THR A 198 -16.72 -10.50 -5.90
CA THR A 198 -17.18 -9.90 -4.63
C THR A 198 -16.27 -10.28 -3.46
N ALA A 199 -15.94 -11.56 -3.32
CA ALA A 199 -15.08 -12.05 -2.23
C ALA A 199 -13.66 -11.46 -2.27
N LEU A 200 -13.10 -11.27 -3.47
CA LEU A 200 -11.78 -10.66 -3.66
C LEU A 200 -11.80 -9.15 -3.41
N ALA A 201 -12.88 -8.46 -3.82
CA ALA A 201 -13.08 -7.05 -3.54
C ALA A 201 -13.21 -6.78 -2.02
N GLU A 202 -13.93 -7.63 -1.28
CA GLU A 202 -14.00 -7.58 0.18
C GLU A 202 -12.66 -7.92 0.86
N ALA A 203 -11.84 -8.76 0.22
CA ALA A 203 -10.50 -9.08 0.68
C ALA A 203 -9.49 -7.95 0.39
N GLY A 204 -9.83 -6.99 -0.48
CA GLY A 204 -8.94 -5.90 -0.90
C GLY A 204 -7.87 -6.32 -1.91
N ILE A 205 -8.10 -7.39 -2.67
CA ILE A 205 -7.14 -7.95 -3.64
C ILE A 205 -7.41 -7.36 -5.03
N ALA A 206 -6.39 -6.82 -5.68
CA ALA A 206 -6.50 -6.30 -7.05
C ALA A 206 -6.64 -7.47 -8.04
N LEU A 207 -7.63 -7.40 -8.92
CA LEU A 207 -7.97 -8.47 -9.83
C LEU A 207 -7.70 -8.08 -11.28
N TYR A 208 -7.00 -8.94 -12.01
CA TYR A 208 -6.74 -8.81 -13.45
C TYR A 208 -7.31 -10.03 -14.19
N PRO A 209 -8.59 -9.97 -14.60
CA PRO A 209 -9.22 -11.01 -15.39
C PRO A 209 -8.85 -10.89 -16.88
N GLY A 210 -8.98 -11.98 -17.62
CA GLY A 210 -8.72 -12.05 -19.07
C GLY A 210 -7.31 -12.52 -19.46
N ALA A 211 -6.45 -12.86 -18.50
CA ALA A 211 -5.10 -13.32 -18.78
C ALA A 211 -5.10 -14.71 -19.47
N ARG A 212 -4.30 -14.85 -20.53
CA ARG A 212 -4.13 -16.10 -21.29
C ARG A 212 -2.64 -16.35 -21.58
N GLY A 213 -2.23 -17.62 -21.57
CA GLY A 213 -0.85 -18.02 -21.88
C GLY A 213 -0.06 -18.46 -20.64
N ALA A 214 1.27 -18.32 -20.70
CA ALA A 214 2.16 -18.78 -19.63
C ALA A 214 2.07 -17.91 -18.37
N ALA A 215 2.04 -18.53 -17.19
CA ALA A 215 1.88 -17.84 -15.92
C ALA A 215 3.01 -16.84 -15.63
N ASP A 216 4.25 -17.18 -16.00
CA ASP A 216 5.43 -16.33 -15.80
C ASP A 216 5.36 -15.08 -16.69
N ALA A 217 4.98 -15.24 -17.96
CA ALA A 217 4.85 -14.14 -18.91
C ALA A 217 3.77 -13.13 -18.48
N GLN A 218 2.70 -13.58 -17.84
CA GLN A 218 1.64 -12.69 -17.34
C GLN A 218 2.10 -11.93 -16.08
N ALA A 219 2.85 -12.57 -15.18
CA ALA A 219 3.44 -11.88 -14.03
C ALA A 219 4.42 -10.79 -14.48
N GLU A 220 5.27 -11.08 -15.47
CA GLU A 220 6.19 -10.10 -16.06
C GLU A 220 5.44 -8.97 -16.80
N ALA A 221 4.38 -9.29 -17.55
CA ALA A 221 3.58 -8.30 -18.26
C ALA A 221 2.83 -7.34 -17.30
N LEU A 222 2.41 -7.83 -16.13
CA LEU A 222 1.86 -7.01 -15.06
C LEU A 222 2.91 -6.03 -14.51
N LEU A 223 4.14 -6.51 -14.29
CA LEU A 223 5.26 -5.65 -13.85
C LEU A 223 5.65 -4.61 -14.90
N ALA A 224 5.55 -4.97 -16.19
CA ALA A 224 5.79 -4.06 -17.30
C ALA A 224 4.60 -3.11 -17.59
N GLY A 225 3.49 -3.22 -16.86
CA GLY A 225 2.28 -2.41 -17.07
C GLY A 225 1.61 -2.62 -18.44
N THR A 226 1.94 -3.71 -19.14
CA THR A 226 1.46 -4.03 -20.49
C THR A 226 0.41 -5.15 -20.48
N LEU A 227 -0.07 -5.54 -19.30
CA LEU A 227 -1.07 -6.60 -19.17
C LEU A 227 -2.39 -6.15 -19.82
N ALA A 228 -2.79 -6.82 -20.89
CA ALA A 228 -4.11 -6.68 -21.47
C ALA A 228 -5.13 -7.37 -20.57
N TYR A 229 -5.73 -6.60 -19.65
CA TYR A 229 -6.87 -7.05 -18.87
C TYR A 229 -8.15 -6.49 -19.46
N ASP A 230 -9.19 -7.31 -19.54
CA ASP A 230 -10.53 -6.85 -19.89
C ASP A 230 -11.41 -6.95 -18.63
N PRO A 231 -11.78 -5.81 -18.01
CA PRO A 231 -12.55 -5.77 -16.77
C PRO A 231 -13.97 -6.34 -16.92
N ASP A 232 -14.43 -6.59 -18.15
CA ASP A 232 -15.73 -7.21 -18.46
C ASP A 232 -15.63 -8.70 -18.85
N THR A 233 -14.47 -9.34 -18.65
CA THR A 233 -14.34 -10.82 -18.82
C THR A 233 -15.08 -11.56 -17.70
N THR A 234 -16.40 -11.51 -17.75
CA THR A 234 -17.28 -12.42 -17.04
C THR A 234 -17.33 -13.70 -17.86
N CYS A 235 -17.28 -14.87 -17.22
CA CYS A 235 -17.67 -16.09 -17.92
C CYS A 235 -19.07 -15.87 -18.50
N ALA A 236 -19.17 -15.64 -19.81
CA ALA A 236 -20.40 -15.82 -20.55
C ALA A 236 -20.69 -17.32 -20.46
N HIS A 237 -21.52 -17.70 -19.50
CA HIS A 237 -22.04 -19.04 -19.41
C HIS A 237 -22.89 -19.24 -20.67
N HIS A 238 -22.27 -19.80 -21.71
CA HIS A 238 -22.97 -20.17 -22.92
C HIS A 238 -24.03 -21.21 -22.56
N GLU A 239 -25.29 -20.85 -22.83
CA GLU A 239 -26.39 -21.77 -22.99
C GLU A 239 -25.96 -22.91 -23.92
N HIS A 240 -25.98 -24.14 -23.41
CA HIS A 240 -26.05 -25.33 -24.24
C HIS A 240 -27.43 -25.97 -24.04
N HIS A 241 -28.29 -25.73 -25.03
CA HIS A 241 -29.41 -26.59 -25.38
C HIS A 241 -28.92 -28.04 -25.62
N GLY A 242 -29.68 -29.01 -25.13
CA GLY A 242 -29.44 -30.44 -25.35
C GLY A 242 -30.55 -31.29 -24.74
N GLU A 243 -31.53 -31.61 -25.57
CA GLU A 243 -32.82 -32.27 -25.30
C GLU A 243 -32.74 -33.71 -24.74
N GLY A 244 -33.79 -34.09 -23.99
CA GLY A 244 -34.44 -35.40 -24.12
C GLY A 244 -34.17 -36.47 -23.05
N HIS A 245 -35.03 -36.58 -22.02
CA HIS A 245 -35.73 -37.85 -21.74
C HIS A 245 -36.94 -37.69 -20.81
N GLU A 246 -38.01 -38.39 -21.17
CA GLU A 246 -39.34 -38.52 -20.55
C GLU A 246 -39.32 -39.06 -19.11
N GLY A 247 -40.35 -38.69 -18.31
CA GLY A 247 -40.94 -39.63 -17.34
C GLY A 247 -41.37 -39.10 -15.96
N CYS A 248 -42.63 -38.63 -15.89
CA CYS A 248 -43.63 -38.93 -14.86
C CYS A 248 -43.61 -38.38 -13.41
N HIS A 249 -44.80 -37.87 -13.02
CA HIS A 249 -45.45 -37.71 -11.70
C HIS A 249 -44.82 -36.76 -10.66
N GLY A 250 -45.53 -35.82 -10.01
CA GLY A 250 -46.95 -35.48 -9.94
C GLY A 250 -47.23 -34.56 -8.73
N HIS A 251 -48.40 -33.93 -8.76
CA HIS A 251 -49.20 -33.33 -7.66
C HIS A 251 -49.00 -31.86 -7.17
N HIS A 252 -50.01 -31.05 -7.54
CA HIS A 252 -50.88 -30.16 -6.74
C HIS A 252 -50.27 -29.22 -5.68
N GLY A 253 -50.35 -27.89 -5.85
CA GLY A 253 -51.49 -27.04 -5.43
C GLY A 253 -50.97 -26.11 -4.30
N GLU A 254 -51.32 -24.84 -4.10
CA GLU A 254 -52.36 -23.93 -4.56
C GLU A 254 -51.76 -22.50 -4.48
N GLY A 255 -52.03 -21.65 -5.46
CA GLY A 255 -51.66 -20.22 -5.44
C GLY A 255 -52.92 -19.37 -5.51
N HIS A 256 -53.41 -18.92 -4.35
CA HIS A 256 -54.47 -17.92 -4.28
C HIS A 256 -53.87 -16.52 -4.08
N THR A 257 -54.20 -15.65 -5.03
CA THR A 257 -53.86 -14.24 -5.15
C THR A 257 -54.87 -13.32 -4.44
N CYS A 258 -54.45 -12.05 -4.27
CA CYS A 258 -55.23 -10.83 -3.99
C CYS A 258 -55.50 -10.58 -2.49
N GLY A 259 -55.32 -9.40 -1.90
CA GLY A 259 -55.20 -8.03 -2.39
C GLY A 259 -56.14 -7.15 -1.55
N GLY A 260 -55.69 -5.95 -1.13
CA GLY A 260 -56.58 -4.86 -0.71
C GLY A 260 -56.62 -4.48 0.78
N HIS A 261 -55.96 -3.36 1.08
CA HIS A 261 -56.44 -2.17 1.81
C HIS A 261 -57.47 -2.28 2.97
N CYS A 262 -57.16 -1.63 4.10
CA CYS A 262 -57.92 -0.62 4.89
C CYS A 262 -57.09 -0.36 6.18
N GLY A 263 -56.90 0.84 6.74
CA GLY A 263 -57.68 2.07 6.70
C GLY A 263 -58.22 2.37 8.12
N HIS A 264 -57.57 3.34 8.79
CA HIS A 264 -57.81 3.93 10.13
C HIS A 264 -57.36 3.18 11.39
#